data_AF-A0A257USA6-F1
#
_entry.id   AF-A0A257USA6-F1
#
_cell.length_a   1.000
_cell.length_b   1.000
_cell.length_c   1.000
_cell.angle_alpha   90.00
_cell.angle_beta   90.00
_cell.angle_gamma   90.00
#
_symmetry.space_group_name_H-M   'P 1'
#
loop_
_entity.id
_entity.type
_entity.pdbx_description
1 polymer ?
#
loop_
_entity_poly.entity_id
_entity_poly.type
_entity_poly.pdbx_seq_one_letter_code
_entity_poly.pdbx_strand_id
1 'polypeptide(L)'
;CQGFLLGKERAGLLLMFQMMNAARYEVGVQGLGIASAAHQAALAYARERLQGRSMTNREPQTGQVAIIEHPDVRRSLLMQSAYVQAMRALASYTGWCMDMAHITEGEERDRWQGLVELFTPVCKAWCSNWGFRVSEWALEIFDGYA
;
A
#
# COMPACT_ATOMS: atom_id res chain seq x y z
N CYS A 1 -26.93 25.87 12.03
CA CYS A 1 -26.76 24.40 11.99
C CYS A 1 -27.68 23.74 13.00
N GLN A 2 -28.43 22.72 12.60
CA GLN A 2 -29.14 21.80 13.51
C GLN A 2 -28.43 20.44 13.47
N GLY A 3 -28.33 19.77 14.61
CA GLY A 3 -27.76 18.43 14.75
C GLY A 3 -28.70 17.53 15.55
N PHE A 4 -28.67 16.23 15.24
CA PHE A 4 -29.48 15.21 15.92
C PHE A 4 -28.58 14.23 16.66
N LEU A 5 -29.01 13.81 17.85
CA LEU A 5 -28.28 12.83 18.64
C LEU A 5 -28.35 11.45 17.99
N LEU A 6 -27.20 10.86 17.71
CA LEU A 6 -27.09 9.47 17.26
C LEU A 6 -26.78 8.58 18.46
N GLY A 7 -27.66 7.61 18.75
CA GLY A 7 -27.51 6.71 19.89
C GLY A 7 -27.87 7.35 21.23
N LYS A 8 -27.12 6.99 22.30
CA LYS A 8 -27.39 7.46 23.66
C LYS A 8 -26.63 8.75 23.97
N GLU A 9 -27.21 9.56 24.85
CA GLU A 9 -26.53 10.76 25.35
C GLU A 9 -25.19 10.39 26.00
N ARG A 10 -24.16 11.20 25.75
CA ARG A 10 -22.78 11.01 26.25
C ARG A 10 -22.07 9.73 25.76
N ALA A 11 -22.60 9.03 24.76
CA ALA A 11 -21.98 7.85 24.17
C ALA A 11 -21.20 8.11 22.86
N GLY A 12 -20.98 9.38 22.49
CA GLY A 12 -20.41 9.75 21.18
C GLY A 12 -19.03 9.15 20.90
N LEU A 13 -18.13 9.11 21.89
CA LEU A 13 -16.78 8.59 21.70
C LEU A 13 -16.79 7.08 21.38
N LEU A 14 -17.66 6.32 22.05
CA LEU A 14 -17.79 4.87 21.83
C LEU A 14 -18.27 4.58 20.39
N LEU A 15 -19.27 5.34 19.92
CA LEU A 15 -19.78 5.24 18.55
C LEU A 15 -18.71 5.64 17.52
N MET A 16 -17.92 6.68 17.80
CA MET A 16 -16.82 7.08 16.93
C MET A 16 -15.73 6.01 16.81
N PHE A 17 -15.41 5.29 17.90
CA PHE A 17 -14.37 4.26 17.86
C PHE A 17 -14.70 3.11 16.90
N GLN A 18 -15.98 2.72 16.81
CA GLN A 18 -16.43 1.72 15.84
C GLN A 18 -16.17 2.19 14.40
N MET A 19 -16.53 3.45 14.10
CA MET A 19 -16.27 4.03 12.77
C MET A 19 -14.78 4.21 12.49
N MET A 20 -13.96 4.41 13.53
CA MET A 20 -12.53 4.67 13.37
C MET A 20 -11.74 3.46 12.92
N ASN A 21 -12.11 2.25 13.32
CA ASN A 21 -11.43 1.04 12.86
C ASN A 21 -11.60 0.83 11.35
N ALA A 22 -12.84 1.02 10.85
CA ALA A 22 -13.13 0.99 9.42
C ALA A 22 -12.35 2.09 8.68
N ALA A 23 -12.43 3.33 9.15
CA ALA A 23 -11.73 4.46 8.52
C ALA A 23 -10.20 4.28 8.49
N ARG A 24 -9.58 3.71 9.54
CA ARG A 24 -8.15 3.40 9.56
C ARG A 24 -7.78 2.37 8.50
N TYR A 25 -8.57 1.32 8.39
CA TYR A 25 -8.37 0.29 7.39
C TYR A 25 -8.51 0.84 5.97
N GLU A 26 -9.57 1.59 5.70
CA GLU A 26 -9.82 2.22 4.38
C GLU A 26 -8.66 3.14 3.96
N VAL A 27 -8.18 4.00 4.85
CA VAL A 27 -7.03 4.88 4.56
C VAL A 27 -5.76 4.06 4.29
N GLY A 28 -5.57 2.93 4.99
CA GLY A 28 -4.47 2.01 4.70
C GLY A 28 -4.58 1.39 3.30
N VAL A 29 -5.78 0.96 2.90
CA VAL A 29 -6.06 0.39 1.58
C VAL A 29 -5.86 1.43 0.48
N GLN A 30 -6.24 2.69 0.70
CA GLN A 30 -5.97 3.78 -0.24
C GLN A 30 -4.47 3.96 -0.50
N GLY A 31 -3.64 3.93 0.56
CA GLY A 31 -2.17 3.98 0.43
C GLY A 31 -1.61 2.82 -0.41
N LEU A 32 -2.10 1.61 -0.18
CA LEU A 32 -1.78 0.44 -1.02
C LEU A 32 -2.21 0.63 -2.48
N GLY A 33 -3.41 1.16 -2.72
CA GLY A 33 -3.94 1.39 -4.06
C GLY A 33 -3.06 2.33 -4.88
N ILE A 34 -2.68 3.46 -4.29
CA ILE A 34 -1.78 4.45 -4.90
C ILE A 34 -0.42 3.84 -5.21
N ALA A 35 0.17 3.12 -4.24
CA ALA A 35 1.47 2.47 -4.41
C ALA A 35 1.45 1.42 -5.54
N SER A 36 0.39 0.61 -5.60
CA SER A 36 0.24 -0.41 -6.63
C SER A 36 0.11 0.21 -8.03
N ALA A 37 -0.67 1.29 -8.17
CA ALA A 37 -0.81 1.99 -9.44
C ALA A 37 0.52 2.63 -9.87
N ALA A 38 1.21 3.32 -8.96
CA ALA A 38 2.50 3.95 -9.22
C ALA A 38 3.55 2.91 -9.66
N HIS A 39 3.64 1.79 -8.95
CA HIS A 39 4.55 0.69 -9.32
C HIS A 39 4.26 0.13 -10.72
N GLN A 40 2.98 -0.10 -11.06
CA GLN A 40 2.60 -0.62 -12.37
C GLN A 40 2.95 0.36 -13.48
N ALA A 41 2.72 1.66 -13.27
CA ALA A 41 3.09 2.70 -14.22
C ALA A 41 4.61 2.76 -14.42
N ALA A 42 5.39 2.78 -13.34
CA ALA A 42 6.85 2.80 -13.41
C ALA A 42 7.42 1.54 -14.08
N LEU A 43 6.84 0.37 -13.81
CA LEU A 43 7.24 -0.89 -14.46
C LEU A 43 6.98 -0.87 -15.97
N ALA A 44 5.83 -0.33 -16.41
CA ALA A 44 5.52 -0.18 -17.83
C ALA A 44 6.52 0.76 -18.50
N TYR A 45 6.74 1.95 -17.93
CA TYR A 45 7.70 2.92 -18.44
C TYR A 45 9.12 2.36 -18.53
N ALA A 46 9.57 1.64 -17.50
CA ALA A 46 10.91 1.08 -17.47
C ALA A 46 11.20 0.04 -18.56
N ARG A 47 10.15 -0.63 -19.07
CA ARG A 47 10.25 -1.62 -20.16
C ARG A 47 10.37 -0.97 -21.53
N GLU A 48 9.81 0.21 -21.71
CA GLU A 48 9.73 0.89 -23.01
C GLU A 48 10.84 1.94 -23.17
N ARG A 49 11.28 2.57 -22.08
CA ARG A 49 12.28 3.63 -22.12
C ARG A 49 13.68 3.07 -22.42
N LEU A 50 14.21 3.39 -23.60
CA LEU A 50 15.60 3.09 -23.99
C LEU A 50 16.55 4.21 -23.54
N GLN A 51 17.53 3.89 -22.70
CA GLN A 51 18.55 4.85 -22.27
C GLN A 51 19.81 4.16 -21.74
N GLY A 52 20.96 4.71 -22.13
CA GLY A 52 22.27 4.19 -21.73
C GLY A 52 22.61 2.86 -22.42
N ARG A 53 23.77 2.28 -22.07
CA ARG A 53 24.23 0.99 -22.58
C ARG A 53 24.18 -0.06 -21.48
N SER A 54 24.13 -1.33 -21.89
CA SER A 54 24.19 -2.44 -20.95
C SER A 54 25.47 -2.39 -20.09
N MET A 55 25.35 -2.75 -18.81
CA MET A 55 26.52 -2.78 -17.93
C MET A 55 27.53 -3.88 -18.29
N THR A 56 27.06 -4.98 -18.89
CA THR A 56 27.89 -6.13 -19.30
C THR A 56 28.53 -5.94 -20.67
N ASN A 57 27.93 -5.15 -21.57
CA ASN A 57 28.51 -4.84 -22.88
C ASN A 57 28.52 -3.32 -23.13
N ARG A 58 29.65 -2.70 -22.80
CA ARG A 58 29.87 -1.25 -22.89
C ARG A 58 30.55 -0.80 -24.18
N GLU A 59 30.67 -1.69 -25.16
CA GLU A 59 31.31 -1.35 -26.42
C GLU A 59 30.64 -0.12 -27.08
N PRO A 60 31.39 0.77 -27.74
CA PRO A 60 30.82 1.97 -28.34
C PRO A 60 29.73 1.69 -29.39
N GLN A 61 29.76 0.50 -30.00
CA GLN A 61 28.84 0.10 -31.05
C GLN A 61 27.53 -0.53 -30.53
N THR A 62 27.40 -0.79 -29.23
CA THR A 62 26.13 -1.32 -28.70
C THR A 62 25.06 -0.23 -28.62
N GLY A 63 23.86 -0.60 -29.05
CA GLY A 63 22.67 0.24 -29.00
C GLY A 63 22.21 0.52 -27.57
N GLN A 64 21.21 1.41 -27.45
CA GLN A 64 20.60 1.69 -26.15
C GLN A 64 19.78 0.49 -25.65
N VAL A 65 19.79 0.27 -24.34
CA VAL A 65 18.98 -0.76 -23.68
C VAL A 65 17.82 -0.16 -22.92
N ALA A 66 16.78 -0.95 -22.66
CA ALA A 66 15.68 -0.52 -21.81
C ALA A 66 16.18 -0.26 -20.38
N ILE A 67 15.65 0.76 -19.71
CA ILE A 67 16.16 1.13 -18.38
C ILE A 67 15.93 0.04 -17.33
N ILE A 68 14.96 -0.85 -17.54
CA ILE A 68 14.77 -2.05 -16.72
C ILE A 68 15.96 -3.02 -16.75
N GLU A 69 16.92 -2.89 -17.67
CA GLU A 69 18.15 -3.69 -17.64
C GLU A 69 19.17 -3.18 -16.62
N HIS A 70 19.05 -1.92 -16.20
CA HIS A 70 19.97 -1.33 -15.23
C HIS A 70 19.73 -1.90 -13.83
N PRO A 71 20.77 -2.40 -13.13
CA PRO A 71 20.66 -2.98 -11.79
C PRO A 71 19.93 -2.12 -10.77
N ASP A 72 20.13 -0.80 -10.79
CA ASP A 72 19.49 0.09 -9.81
C ASP A 72 17.98 0.25 -10.06
N VAL A 73 17.57 0.38 -11.33
CA VAL A 73 16.15 0.39 -11.73
C VAL A 73 15.48 -0.93 -11.37
N ARG A 74 16.14 -2.07 -11.63
CA ARG A 74 15.64 -3.39 -11.22
C ARG A 74 15.50 -3.51 -9.72
N ARG A 75 16.49 -3.04 -8.96
CA ARG A 75 16.47 -3.02 -7.50
C ARG A 75 15.28 -2.21 -7.00
N SER A 76 15.08 -1.00 -7.52
CA SER A 76 13.95 -0.13 -7.15
C SER A 76 12.60 -0.79 -7.46
N LEU A 77 12.42 -1.31 -8.68
CA LEU A 77 11.18 -2.00 -9.07
C LEU A 77 10.88 -3.25 -8.23
N LEU A 78 11.91 -4.04 -7.89
CA LEU A 78 11.76 -5.20 -7.01
C LEU A 78 11.34 -4.78 -5.60
N MET A 79 11.94 -3.72 -5.05
CA MET A 79 11.57 -3.18 -3.75
C MET A 79 10.12 -2.69 -3.75
N GLN A 80 9.73 -1.88 -4.74
CA GLN A 80 8.35 -1.42 -4.90
C GLN A 80 7.35 -2.60 -4.93
N SER A 81 7.64 -3.62 -5.74
CA SER A 81 6.80 -4.82 -5.85
C SER A 81 6.67 -5.56 -4.53
N ALA A 82 7.78 -5.75 -3.80
CA ALA A 82 7.80 -6.42 -2.51
C ALA A 82 6.92 -5.69 -1.48
N TYR A 83 7.04 -4.36 -1.37
CA TYR A 83 6.21 -3.58 -0.46
C TYR A 83 4.74 -3.60 -0.85
N VAL A 84 4.41 -3.47 -2.14
CA VAL A 84 3.01 -3.53 -2.60
C VAL A 84 2.38 -4.89 -2.27
N GLN A 85 3.10 -5.98 -2.52
CA GLN A 85 2.60 -7.33 -2.22
C GLN A 85 2.43 -7.55 -0.71
N ALA A 86 3.37 -7.08 0.10
CA ALA A 86 3.29 -7.20 1.55
C ALA A 86 2.17 -6.34 2.16
N MET A 87 1.98 -5.10 1.67
CA MET A 87 0.83 -4.25 2.03
C MET A 87 -0.49 -4.91 1.66
N ARG A 88 -0.58 -5.55 0.48
CA ARG A 88 -1.76 -6.30 0.06
C ARG A 88 -2.04 -7.48 0.98
N ALA A 89 -1.02 -8.27 1.33
CA ALA A 89 -1.18 -9.39 2.24
C ALA A 89 -1.68 -8.95 3.63
N LEU A 90 -1.10 -7.88 4.18
CA LEU A 90 -1.53 -7.33 5.48
C LEU A 90 -2.98 -6.82 5.42
N ALA A 91 -3.33 -6.06 4.38
CA ALA A 91 -4.69 -5.53 4.22
C ALA A 91 -5.70 -6.66 4.06
N SER A 92 -5.45 -7.62 3.16
CA SER A 92 -6.34 -8.77 2.95
C SER A 92 -6.51 -9.62 4.22
N TYR A 93 -5.44 -9.84 4.98
CA TYR A 93 -5.53 -10.58 6.25
C TYR A 93 -6.29 -9.80 7.32
N THR A 94 -6.10 -8.48 7.38
CA THR A 94 -6.85 -7.63 8.32
C THR A 94 -8.34 -7.64 7.97
N GLY A 95 -8.69 -7.56 6.68
CA GLY A 95 -10.07 -7.70 6.21
C GLY A 95 -10.68 -9.04 6.59
N TRP A 96 -9.93 -10.14 6.41
CA TRP A 96 -10.35 -11.46 6.88
C TRP A 96 -10.63 -11.49 8.39
N CYS A 97 -9.75 -10.91 9.21
CA CYS A 97 -9.98 -10.82 10.66
C CYS A 97 -11.24 -10.02 11.00
N MET A 98 -11.56 -8.96 10.25
CA MET A 98 -12.80 -8.19 10.43
C MET A 98 -14.03 -9.05 10.13
N ASP A 99 -14.02 -9.79 9.02
CA ASP A 99 -15.11 -10.69 8.65
C ASP A 99 -15.30 -11.78 9.71
N MET A 100 -14.20 -12.40 10.17
CA MET A 100 -14.25 -13.41 11.23
C MET A 100 -14.80 -12.83 12.54
N ALA A 101 -14.38 -11.63 12.94
CA ALA A 101 -14.91 -10.94 14.13
C ALA A 101 -16.40 -10.58 14.00
N HIS A 102 -16.91 -10.49 12.77
CA HIS A 102 -18.33 -10.23 12.51
C HIS A 102 -19.18 -11.50 12.56
N ILE A 103 -18.69 -12.63 12.06
CA ILE A 103 -19.46 -13.88 11.92
C ILE A 103 -19.31 -14.85 13.10
N THR A 104 -18.27 -14.71 13.92
CA THR A 104 -18.02 -15.61 15.06
C THR A 104 -18.63 -15.07 16.35
N GLU A 105 -18.72 -15.92 17.38
CA GLU A 105 -19.30 -15.59 18.68
C GLU A 105 -18.39 -16.04 19.84
N GLY A 106 -18.66 -15.54 21.04
CA GLY A 106 -17.94 -15.90 22.27
C GLY A 106 -16.44 -15.60 22.21
N GLU A 107 -15.63 -16.50 22.75
CA GLU A 107 -14.18 -16.34 22.86
C GLU A 107 -13.48 -16.24 21.49
N GLU A 108 -14.04 -16.90 20.47
CA GLU A 108 -13.48 -16.84 19.11
C GLU A 108 -13.63 -15.43 18.52
N ARG A 109 -14.79 -14.80 18.72
CA ARG A 109 -15.02 -13.41 18.33
C ARG A 109 -14.05 -12.47 19.01
N ASP A 110 -13.86 -12.62 20.31
CA ASP A 110 -12.97 -11.75 21.10
C ASP A 110 -11.52 -11.86 20.61
N ARG A 111 -11.09 -13.07 20.25
CA ARG A 111 -9.77 -13.28 19.63
C ARG A 111 -9.65 -12.55 18.29
N TRP A 112 -10.61 -12.71 17.39
CA TRP A 112 -10.57 -12.05 16.08
C TRP A 112 -10.65 -10.52 16.20
N GLN A 113 -11.51 -10.01 17.10
CA GLN A 113 -11.63 -8.60 17.39
C GLN A 113 -10.31 -8.02 17.94
N GLY A 114 -9.61 -8.74 18.81
CA GLY A 114 -8.28 -8.34 19.29
C GLY A 114 -7.25 -8.21 18.16
N LEU A 115 -7.29 -9.12 17.17
CA LEU A 115 -6.44 -9.01 15.98
C LEU A 115 -6.81 -7.81 15.11
N VAL A 116 -8.10 -7.50 14.95
CA VAL A 116 -8.56 -6.30 14.21
C VAL A 116 -8.03 -5.02 14.88
N GLU A 117 -8.14 -4.93 16.21
CA GLU A 117 -7.66 -3.79 16.98
C GLU A 117 -6.14 -3.63 16.90
N LEU A 118 -5.40 -4.74 16.81
CA LEU A 118 -3.96 -4.74 16.60
C LEU A 118 -3.58 -4.34 15.16
N PHE A 119 -4.21 -4.91 14.14
CA PHE A 119 -3.77 -4.75 12.77
C PHE A 119 -4.31 -3.50 12.08
N THR A 120 -5.48 -3.00 12.42
CA THR A 120 -6.02 -1.75 11.83
C THR A 120 -5.08 -0.54 11.96
N PRO A 121 -4.44 -0.25 13.12
CA PRO A 121 -3.47 0.84 13.20
C PRO A 121 -2.19 0.53 12.42
N VAL A 122 -1.75 -0.72 12.35
CA VAL A 122 -0.58 -1.13 11.55
C VAL A 122 -0.87 -0.95 10.07
N CYS A 123 -2.01 -1.43 9.57
CA CYS A 123 -2.49 -1.19 8.21
C CYS A 123 -2.47 0.30 7.87
N LYS A 124 -3.10 1.14 8.70
CA LYS A 124 -3.13 2.57 8.47
C LYS A 124 -1.71 3.14 8.41
N ALA A 125 -0.93 2.96 9.47
CA ALA A 125 0.36 3.64 9.62
C ALA A 125 1.39 3.15 8.59
N TRP A 126 1.48 1.83 8.40
CA TRP A 126 2.45 1.21 7.51
C TRP A 126 2.08 1.44 6.05
N CYS A 127 0.84 1.16 5.64
CA CYS A 127 0.45 1.29 4.23
C CYS A 127 0.39 2.75 3.78
N SER A 128 0.03 3.72 4.63
CA SER A 128 0.07 5.14 4.24
C SER A 128 1.51 5.66 4.09
N ASN A 129 2.43 5.29 4.99
CA ASN A 129 3.82 5.73 4.92
C ASN A 129 4.57 5.06 3.77
N TRP A 130 4.50 3.72 3.67
CA TRP A 130 5.12 2.99 2.58
C TRP A 130 4.43 3.21 1.25
N GLY A 131 3.13 3.51 1.25
CA GLY A 131 2.43 3.87 0.04
C GLY A 131 3.03 5.12 -0.59
N PHE A 132 3.26 6.17 0.21
CA PHE A 132 3.95 7.37 -0.23
C PHE A 132 5.39 7.08 -0.71
N ARG A 133 6.18 6.34 0.07
CA ARG A 133 7.57 6.03 -0.30
C ARG A 133 7.70 5.20 -1.58
N VAL A 134 6.80 4.25 -1.80
CA VAL A 134 6.76 3.49 -3.06
C VAL A 134 6.42 4.41 -4.23
N SER A 135 5.52 5.38 -4.05
CA SER A 135 5.22 6.38 -5.07
C SER A 135 6.40 7.29 -5.37
N GLU A 136 7.19 7.70 -4.37
CA GLU A 136 8.44 8.44 -4.60
C GLU A 136 9.43 7.65 -5.45
N TRP A 137 9.69 6.38 -5.10
CA TRP A 137 10.56 5.50 -5.89
C TRP A 137 10.04 5.23 -7.30
N ALA A 138 8.72 5.15 -7.47
CA ALA A 138 8.11 5.03 -8.78
C ALA A 138 8.35 6.28 -9.60
N LEU A 139 8.25 7.47 -9.00
CA LEU A 139 8.49 8.76 -9.65
C LEU A 139 9.95 8.91 -10.09
N GLU A 140 10.91 8.48 -9.26
CA GLU A 140 12.34 8.46 -9.62
C GLU A 140 12.63 7.66 -10.90
N ILE A 141 11.82 6.64 -11.23
CA ILE A 141 11.98 5.85 -12.46
C ILE A 141 11.59 6.65 -13.70
N PHE A 142 10.63 7.57 -13.58
CA PHE A 142 10.24 8.48 -14.67
C PHE A 142 11.27 9.60 -14.89
N ASP A 143 12.11 9.88 -13.88
CA ASP A 143 13.10 10.96 -13.89
C ASP A 143 12.43 12.31 -14.28
N GLY A 144 13.03 13.11 -15.17
CA GLY A 144 12.48 14.39 -15.60
C GLY A 144 11.20 14.35 -16.45
N TYR A 145 10.57 13.18 -16.63
CA TYR A 145 9.31 13.01 -17.38
C TYR A 145 8.09 12.80 -16.48
N ALA A 146 8.26 12.87 -15.16
CA ALA A 146 7.20 12.72 -14.15
C ALA A 146 6.18 13.87 -14.16
#